data_AF-A0AAU9I5E2-F1
#
_entry.id   AF-A0AAU9I5E2-F1
#
_cell.length_a   1.000
_cell.length_b   1.000
_cell.length_c   1.000
_cell.angle_alpha   90.00
_cell.angle_beta   90.00
_cell.angle_gamma   90.00
#
_symmetry.space_group_name_H-M   'P 1'
#
loop_
_entity.id
_entity.type
_entity.pdbx_description
1 polymer ?
#
loop_
_entity_poly.entity_id
_entity_poly.type
_entity_poly.pdbx_seq_one_letter_code
_entity_poly.pdbx_strand_id
1 'polypeptide(L)'
;MGCCGSNAPIEIVSDDERIIFLKQLEMGLHTSKAVNLVSQFAAKENQGFITIAGLKEVLASLKIDSSFLSFPTNPFNSFYRSIGNSEQIDAKKLKIVCVLLGLGSEEEKVSQLYKIYIADEMNKVESAQLPAMDIAKFELMIRDVFATAIKMIWVAQGDDEETISKSRLRIYETKLVASLWLALGLVKRTTVMAESSISLEDLKTKAKNLPAGLKTLIDPYQIRQFLLKQYRPFDIKNAAQIFESKIKSILDKNEEESEAVVADTAILLNSGQPSEKPIDLNKPFTCDSGHALAWANDVPFHYKEISGTWMIFCNLCGKNFSTGCWHCRDCKYDVCEECGLAKNMTPPKLLCSESKELQWRCDVVSYYLTNYGSTSYSCNECQGIGDDAHWHCRTCLYDLCRKCGTKHGYKYPRLDMTCRKNHRLAIENNIVEIYQTKYGGFPRCDECRAPINSACQHCNECDYDLCDSCSSYYSGPIGPHPGFLCPEEHILHYADSCSYYESIGKPKSFMCNGCKLTKAEECFHCRKCCFDLCNDCADSLALHLSSPYTKKCENDHLLRWNNKSSKNYSGGAYSCNECGEIFSKVGSFNCAECSYDICIRDMNK
;
A
#
# COMPACT_ATOMS: atom_id res chain seq x y z
N MET A 1 -22.75 45.44 33.65
CA MET A 1 -22.92 46.90 33.45
C MET A 1 -21.92 47.34 32.38
N GLY A 2 -22.40 47.93 31.28
CA GLY A 2 -21.70 48.72 30.23
C GLY A 2 -20.62 48.00 29.39
N CYS A 3 -20.71 47.80 28.06
CA CYS A 3 -20.71 48.77 26.92
C CYS A 3 -19.41 49.61 26.87
N CYS A 4 -18.63 49.80 25.78
CA CYS A 4 -18.79 49.63 24.33
C CYS A 4 -17.40 49.72 23.62
N GLY A 5 -17.35 49.27 22.36
CA GLY A 5 -16.43 49.75 21.30
C GLY A 5 -15.67 48.62 20.60
N SER A 6 -15.60 48.49 19.28
CA SER A 6 -16.26 49.13 18.13
C SER A 6 -15.95 48.24 16.90
N ASN A 7 -16.97 47.80 16.17
CA ASN A 7 -16.82 47.04 14.92
C ASN A 7 -16.60 47.99 13.74
N ALA A 8 -15.62 47.68 12.88
CA ALA A 8 -15.50 48.28 11.55
C ALA A 8 -16.31 47.42 10.53
N PRO A 9 -16.94 48.04 9.51
CA PRO A 9 -17.81 47.34 8.58
C PRO A 9 -17.01 46.59 7.51
N ILE A 10 -17.33 45.31 7.31
CA ILE A 10 -16.97 44.61 6.08
C ILE A 10 -18.13 44.85 5.11
N GLU A 11 -17.83 45.54 4.01
CA GLU A 11 -18.76 45.72 2.89
C GLU A 11 -19.23 44.37 2.36
N ILE A 12 -20.55 44.19 2.34
CA ILE A 12 -21.22 43.12 1.62
C ILE A 12 -21.23 43.53 0.16
N VAL A 13 -20.35 42.93 -0.64
CA VAL A 13 -20.46 42.96 -2.10
C VAL A 13 -21.64 42.08 -2.49
N SER A 14 -22.62 42.67 -3.18
CA SER A 14 -23.86 42.01 -3.62
C SER A 14 -23.60 40.94 -4.68
N ASP A 15 -24.38 39.86 -4.65
CA ASP A 15 -24.30 38.68 -5.53
C ASP A 15 -24.52 38.94 -7.04
N ASP A 16 -24.72 40.19 -7.47
CA ASP A 16 -25.02 40.54 -8.85
C ASP A 16 -23.80 40.76 -9.77
N GLU A 17 -22.56 40.72 -9.26
CA GLU A 17 -21.35 40.89 -10.09
C GLU A 17 -20.68 39.59 -10.57
N ARG A 18 -21.28 38.42 -10.34
CA ARG A 18 -20.77 37.13 -10.87
C ARG A 18 -21.46 36.63 -12.13
N ILE A 19 -22.40 37.39 -12.69
CA ILE A 19 -23.15 37.04 -13.91
C ILE A 19 -22.62 37.79 -15.13
N ILE A 20 -21.33 37.67 -15.46
CA ILE A 20 -20.83 38.07 -16.81
C ILE A 20 -19.90 37.03 -17.48
N PHE A 21 -19.36 36.03 -16.78
CA PHE A 21 -18.39 35.12 -17.44
C PHE A 21 -18.95 33.80 -18.01
N LEU A 22 -20.27 33.58 -18.01
CA LEU A 22 -20.89 32.36 -18.57
C LEU A 22 -22.01 32.64 -19.57
N LYS A 23 -21.97 33.79 -20.27
CA LYS A 23 -22.89 34.12 -21.37
C LYS A 23 -22.31 33.93 -22.78
N GLN A 24 -21.21 33.17 -22.92
CA GLN A 24 -20.59 32.90 -24.22
C GLN A 24 -20.35 31.40 -24.50
N LEU A 25 -21.32 30.55 -24.18
CA LEU A 25 -21.41 29.22 -24.76
C LEU A 25 -22.83 28.98 -25.27
N GLU A 26 -23.14 29.61 -26.40
CA GLU A 26 -24.25 29.19 -27.26
C GLU A 26 -23.98 27.75 -27.71
N MET A 27 -24.71 26.79 -27.11
CA MET A 27 -24.78 25.42 -27.60
C MET A 27 -26.18 25.16 -28.13
N GLY A 28 -26.27 24.91 -29.44
CA GLY A 28 -27.50 24.46 -30.10
C GLY A 28 -27.95 23.11 -29.54
N LEU A 29 -28.93 23.16 -28.62
CA LEU A 29 -29.62 22.00 -28.08
C LEU A 29 -30.86 21.71 -28.93
N HIS A 30 -30.79 20.73 -29.82
CA HIS A 30 -31.99 20.20 -30.49
C HIS A 30 -32.11 18.69 -30.34
N THR A 31 -32.50 18.26 -29.14
CA THR A 31 -33.62 17.32 -29.02
C THR A 31 -34.59 17.87 -27.97
N SER A 32 -35.88 17.98 -28.31
CA SER A 32 -36.92 18.57 -27.45
C SER A 32 -37.03 17.90 -26.07
N LYS A 33 -36.58 16.65 -25.95
CA LYS A 33 -36.53 15.90 -24.68
C LYS A 33 -35.43 16.40 -23.73
N ALA A 34 -34.25 16.77 -24.24
CA ALA A 34 -33.15 17.28 -23.41
C ALA A 34 -33.47 18.67 -22.85
N VAL A 35 -34.09 19.53 -23.66
CA VAL A 35 -34.55 20.86 -23.22
C VAL A 35 -35.64 20.74 -22.15
N ASN A 36 -36.58 19.81 -22.32
CA ASN A 36 -37.62 19.56 -21.30
C ASN A 36 -37.05 18.95 -20.01
N LEU A 37 -36.05 18.07 -20.10
CA LEU A 37 -35.36 17.48 -18.95
C LEU A 37 -34.64 18.55 -18.12
N VAL A 38 -33.87 19.42 -18.78
CA VAL A 38 -33.13 20.51 -18.12
C VAL A 38 -34.09 21.50 -17.46
N SER A 39 -35.17 21.89 -18.15
CA SER A 39 -36.17 22.81 -17.58
C SER A 39 -36.94 22.22 -16.39
N GLN A 40 -37.28 20.92 -16.43
CA GLN A 40 -37.93 20.25 -15.29
C GLN A 40 -36.98 20.07 -14.10
N PHE A 41 -35.68 19.87 -14.34
CA PHE A 41 -34.69 19.83 -13.28
C PHE A 41 -34.40 21.22 -12.70
N ALA A 42 -34.24 22.25 -13.51
CA ALA A 42 -34.04 23.63 -13.06
C ALA A 42 -35.21 24.12 -12.18
N ALA A 43 -36.44 23.70 -12.48
CA ALA A 43 -37.60 23.99 -11.65
C ALA A 43 -37.57 23.31 -10.25
N LYS A 44 -36.86 22.18 -10.11
CA LYS A 44 -36.66 21.48 -8.83
C LYS A 44 -35.30 21.79 -8.17
N GLU A 45 -34.37 22.42 -8.88
CA GLU A 45 -33.01 22.76 -8.43
C GLU A 45 -32.98 23.81 -7.30
N ASN A 46 -34.03 24.63 -7.18
CA ASN A 46 -34.22 25.55 -6.04
C ASN A 46 -34.32 24.85 -4.67
N GLN A 47 -34.34 23.51 -4.61
CA GLN A 47 -34.37 22.71 -3.38
C GLN A 47 -33.03 22.03 -3.04
N GLY A 48 -32.00 22.14 -3.89
CA GLY A 48 -30.64 21.63 -3.62
C GLY A 48 -30.44 20.10 -3.72
N PHE A 49 -31.51 19.31 -3.77
CA PHE A 49 -31.48 17.85 -3.91
C PHE A 49 -32.76 17.33 -4.59
N ILE A 50 -32.66 16.17 -5.26
CA ILE A 50 -33.83 15.43 -5.77
C ILE A 50 -33.86 14.04 -5.15
N THR A 51 -35.04 13.57 -4.72
CA THR A 51 -35.21 12.20 -4.23
C THR A 51 -35.20 11.21 -5.40
N ILE A 52 -34.82 9.95 -5.16
CA ILE A 52 -34.89 8.89 -6.20
C ILE A 52 -36.30 8.77 -6.78
N ALA A 53 -37.34 8.89 -5.94
CA ALA A 53 -38.73 8.87 -6.38
C ALA A 53 -39.04 10.04 -7.33
N GLY A 54 -38.58 11.25 -6.99
CA GLY A 54 -38.71 12.43 -7.85
C GLY A 54 -37.94 12.29 -9.17
N LEU A 55 -36.76 11.66 -9.15
CA LEU A 55 -36.00 11.37 -10.36
C LEU A 55 -36.74 10.36 -11.27
N LYS A 56 -37.29 9.29 -10.70
CA LYS A 56 -38.10 8.30 -11.45
C LYS A 56 -39.34 8.94 -12.08
N GLU A 57 -40.00 9.86 -11.37
CA GLU A 57 -41.16 10.60 -11.87
C GLU A 57 -40.81 11.50 -13.06
N VAL A 58 -39.68 12.21 -13.00
CA VAL A 58 -39.18 13.06 -14.09
C VAL A 58 -38.79 12.22 -15.31
N LEU A 59 -38.15 11.06 -15.11
CA LEU A 59 -37.81 10.15 -16.21
C LEU A 59 -39.06 9.54 -16.86
N ALA A 60 -40.06 9.18 -16.06
CA ALA A 60 -41.34 8.68 -16.54
C ALA A 60 -42.12 9.74 -17.35
N SER A 61 -42.12 11.00 -16.91
CA SER A 61 -42.79 12.12 -17.61
C SER A 61 -42.21 12.35 -19.02
N LEU A 62 -40.94 12.00 -19.22
CA LEU A 62 -40.21 12.11 -20.49
C LEU A 62 -40.22 10.81 -21.31
N LYS A 63 -40.95 9.79 -20.84
CA LYS A 63 -41.02 8.45 -21.43
C LYS A 63 -39.64 7.78 -21.57
N ILE A 64 -38.77 7.98 -20.57
CA ILE A 64 -37.47 7.32 -20.47
C ILE A 64 -37.62 6.15 -19.50
N ASP A 65 -37.29 4.94 -19.94
CA ASP A 65 -37.35 3.75 -19.08
C ASP A 65 -36.35 3.90 -17.94
N SER A 66 -36.82 3.83 -16.70
CA SER A 66 -36.01 3.96 -15.48
C SER A 66 -35.53 2.61 -14.92
N SER A 67 -35.83 1.50 -15.61
CA SER A 67 -35.44 0.15 -15.21
C SER A 67 -33.94 -0.02 -15.02
N PHE A 68 -33.10 0.73 -15.75
CA PHE A 68 -31.63 0.70 -15.62
C PHE A 68 -31.13 1.14 -14.24
N LEU A 69 -31.92 1.91 -13.47
CA LEU A 69 -31.62 2.20 -12.06
C LEU A 69 -31.76 0.97 -11.15
N SER A 70 -32.22 -0.16 -11.70
CA SER A 70 -32.62 -1.37 -10.97
C SER A 70 -31.88 -2.64 -11.41
N PHE A 71 -31.02 -2.60 -12.45
CA PHE A 71 -30.39 -3.82 -13.02
C PHE A 71 -28.87 -3.94 -12.77
N PRO A 72 -28.31 -5.16 -12.59
CA PRO A 72 -26.96 -5.36 -12.04
C PRO A 72 -25.81 -5.59 -13.06
N THR A 73 -26.04 -5.44 -14.37
CA THR A 73 -25.08 -5.88 -15.41
C THR A 73 -24.35 -4.75 -16.16
N ASN A 74 -24.30 -3.52 -15.62
CA ASN A 74 -23.70 -2.36 -16.30
C ASN A 74 -22.28 -2.00 -15.76
N PRO A 75 -21.29 -1.65 -16.61
CA PRO A 75 -19.95 -1.22 -16.18
C PRO A 75 -19.90 -0.01 -15.22
N PHE A 76 -21.00 0.74 -15.04
CA PHE A 76 -21.11 1.82 -14.06
C PHE A 76 -21.71 1.38 -12.70
N ASN A 77 -21.64 0.09 -12.37
CA ASN A 77 -22.27 -0.54 -11.21
C ASN A 77 -21.99 0.13 -9.85
N SER A 78 -20.78 0.64 -9.59
CA SER A 78 -20.46 1.30 -8.32
C SER A 78 -21.19 2.65 -8.18
N PHE A 79 -21.30 3.39 -9.28
CA PHE A 79 -21.99 4.68 -9.34
C PHE A 79 -23.51 4.51 -9.22
N TYR A 80 -24.10 3.56 -9.94
CA TYR A 80 -25.54 3.28 -9.85
C TYR A 80 -25.95 2.70 -8.50
N ARG A 81 -25.12 1.85 -7.85
CA ARG A 81 -25.36 1.42 -6.46
C ARG A 81 -25.25 2.57 -5.47
N SER A 82 -24.27 3.47 -5.66
CA SER A 82 -24.10 4.67 -4.82
C SER A 82 -25.30 5.62 -4.91
N ILE A 83 -25.95 5.68 -6.08
CA ILE A 83 -27.20 6.43 -6.27
C ILE A 83 -28.40 5.66 -5.69
N GLY A 84 -28.55 4.38 -6.02
CA GLY A 84 -29.70 3.56 -5.63
C GLY A 84 -29.86 3.37 -4.11
N ASN A 85 -28.76 3.42 -3.37
CA ASN A 85 -28.75 3.33 -1.90
C ASN A 85 -28.93 4.69 -1.19
N SER A 86 -29.02 5.80 -1.94
CA SER A 86 -29.08 7.16 -1.38
C SER A 86 -30.48 7.75 -1.54
N GLU A 87 -31.17 8.08 -0.44
CA GLU A 87 -32.53 8.65 -0.51
C GLU A 87 -32.59 9.99 -1.28
N GLN A 88 -31.46 10.70 -1.35
CA GLN A 88 -31.29 11.98 -2.03
C GLN A 88 -30.08 11.95 -2.98
N ILE A 89 -30.18 12.66 -4.10
CA ILE A 89 -29.12 12.79 -5.11
C ILE A 89 -28.68 14.26 -5.16
N ASP A 90 -27.40 14.51 -4.90
CA ASP A 90 -26.82 15.85 -4.98
C ASP A 90 -26.66 16.33 -6.43
N ALA A 91 -26.49 17.65 -6.60
CA ALA A 91 -26.38 18.29 -7.91
C ALA A 91 -25.23 17.75 -8.79
N LYS A 92 -24.14 17.25 -8.18
CA LYS A 92 -22.99 16.69 -8.90
C LYS A 92 -23.35 15.31 -9.48
N LYS A 93 -23.91 14.42 -8.67
CA LYS A 93 -24.41 13.11 -9.11
C LYS A 93 -25.53 13.27 -10.14
N LEU A 94 -26.41 14.26 -9.96
CA LEU A 94 -27.50 14.55 -10.90
C LEU A 94 -26.98 15.01 -12.28
N LYS A 95 -25.99 15.90 -12.32
CA LYS A 95 -25.35 16.33 -13.58
C LYS A 95 -24.68 15.17 -14.32
N ILE A 96 -24.01 14.27 -13.61
CA ILE A 96 -23.41 13.06 -14.19
C ILE A 96 -24.50 12.12 -14.75
N VAL A 97 -25.61 11.94 -14.02
CA VAL A 97 -26.76 11.16 -14.49
C VAL A 97 -27.35 11.77 -15.77
N CYS A 98 -27.53 13.09 -15.83
CA CYS A 98 -28.04 13.75 -17.03
C CYS A 98 -27.11 13.59 -18.25
N VAL A 99 -25.79 13.61 -18.06
CA VAL A 99 -24.82 13.34 -19.14
C VAL A 99 -24.93 11.89 -19.63
N LEU A 100 -25.05 10.93 -18.71
CA LEU A 100 -25.18 9.51 -19.04
C LEU A 100 -26.51 9.17 -19.73
N LEU A 101 -27.58 9.90 -19.41
CA LEU A 101 -28.94 9.67 -19.93
C LEU A 101 -29.26 10.45 -21.22
N GLY A 102 -28.54 11.53 -21.51
CA GLY A 102 -29.03 12.54 -22.44
C GLY A 102 -28.16 12.91 -23.63
N LEU A 103 -26.90 12.47 -23.72
CA LEU A 103 -25.97 13.11 -24.66
C LEU A 103 -25.22 12.10 -25.53
N GLY A 104 -25.51 12.13 -26.83
CA GLY A 104 -24.50 11.90 -27.85
C GLY A 104 -23.87 10.50 -27.92
N SER A 105 -22.82 10.40 -28.74
CA SER A 105 -21.97 9.20 -28.79
C SER A 105 -21.21 9.01 -27.47
N GLU A 106 -20.67 7.82 -27.23
CA GLU A 106 -19.86 7.53 -26.03
C GLU A 106 -18.67 8.51 -25.88
N GLU A 107 -18.12 9.02 -26.99
CA GLU A 107 -17.05 10.02 -26.99
C GLU A 107 -17.54 11.38 -26.48
N GLU A 108 -18.76 11.79 -26.82
CA GLU A 108 -19.37 13.03 -26.34
C GLU A 108 -19.66 12.95 -24.83
N LYS A 109 -20.10 11.79 -24.34
CA LYS A 109 -20.29 11.56 -22.89
C LYS A 109 -18.98 11.68 -22.12
N VAL A 110 -17.92 11.03 -22.62
CA VAL A 110 -16.59 11.06 -21.98
C VAL A 110 -16.03 12.49 -21.93
N SER A 111 -16.16 13.25 -23.02
CA SER A 111 -15.73 14.65 -23.09
C SER A 111 -16.44 15.53 -22.06
N GLN A 112 -17.75 15.34 -21.87
CA GLN A 112 -18.53 16.12 -20.89
C GLN A 112 -18.24 15.73 -19.44
N LEU A 113 -18.06 14.43 -19.15
CA LEU A 113 -17.63 13.97 -17.82
C LEU A 113 -16.26 14.54 -17.44
N TYR A 114 -15.35 14.63 -18.41
CA TYR A 114 -14.02 15.20 -18.21
C TYR A 114 -14.07 16.70 -17.89
N LYS A 115 -14.96 17.47 -18.54
CA LYS A 115 -15.16 18.91 -18.25
C LYS A 115 -15.72 19.13 -16.85
N ILE A 116 -16.67 18.31 -16.41
CA ILE A 116 -17.23 18.37 -15.05
C ILE A 116 -16.14 18.09 -14.00
N TYR A 117 -15.25 17.13 -14.28
CA TYR A 117 -14.13 16.79 -13.40
C TYR A 117 -13.11 17.94 -13.28
N ILE A 118 -12.72 18.56 -14.40
CA ILE A 118 -11.75 19.66 -14.40
C ILE A 118 -12.27 20.90 -13.68
N ALA A 119 -13.53 21.29 -13.89
CA ALA A 119 -14.11 22.45 -13.22
C ALA A 119 -14.09 22.32 -11.68
N ASP A 120 -14.28 21.11 -11.16
CA ASP A 120 -14.23 20.80 -9.71
C ASP A 120 -12.80 20.88 -9.16
N GLU A 121 -11.82 20.39 -9.90
CA GLU A 121 -10.41 20.45 -9.49
C GLU A 121 -9.86 21.88 -9.53
N MET A 122 -10.27 22.70 -10.51
CA MET A 122 -9.86 24.11 -10.55
C MET A 122 -10.40 24.93 -9.36
N ASN A 123 -11.64 24.68 -8.93
CA ASN A 123 -12.21 25.32 -7.73
C ASN A 123 -11.50 24.89 -6.42
N LYS A 124 -10.94 23.67 -6.36
CA LYS A 124 -10.13 23.19 -5.23
C LYS A 124 -8.71 23.76 -5.23
N VAL A 125 -8.17 24.08 -6.39
CA VAL A 125 -6.83 24.69 -6.52
C VAL A 125 -6.86 26.18 -6.15
N GLU A 126 -7.92 26.92 -6.51
CA GLU A 126 -8.07 28.33 -6.12
C GLU A 126 -8.26 28.54 -4.60
N SER A 127 -8.64 27.50 -3.86
CA SER A 127 -8.86 27.53 -2.41
C SER A 127 -7.69 27.02 -1.56
N ALA A 128 -6.58 26.57 -2.17
CA ALA A 128 -5.43 26.02 -1.46
C ALA A 128 -4.15 26.85 -1.69
N GLN A 129 -3.66 27.54 -0.65
CA GLN A 129 -2.29 28.05 -0.63
C GLN A 129 -1.33 26.85 -0.44
N LEU A 130 -0.53 26.54 -1.47
CA LEU A 130 0.47 25.46 -1.44
C LEU A 130 1.88 26.01 -1.18
N PRO A 131 2.67 25.43 -0.26
CA PRO A 131 4.08 25.78 -0.09
C PRO A 131 4.97 25.04 -1.10
N ALA A 132 6.10 25.66 -1.43
CA ALA A 132 7.09 25.22 -2.40
C ALA A 132 7.64 23.81 -2.12
N MET A 133 7.70 22.99 -3.16
CA MET A 133 8.26 21.64 -3.12
C MET A 133 9.78 21.68 -3.29
N ASP A 134 10.48 20.88 -2.49
CA ASP A 134 11.95 20.81 -2.42
C ASP A 134 12.58 20.22 -3.70
N ILE A 135 13.41 21.03 -4.34
CA ILE A 135 14.13 20.76 -5.60
C ILE A 135 15.03 19.50 -5.47
N ALA A 136 15.53 19.19 -4.27
CA ALA A 136 16.40 18.03 -4.05
C ALA A 136 15.71 16.69 -4.31
N LYS A 137 14.40 16.59 -4.03
CA LYS A 137 13.61 15.37 -4.31
C LYS A 137 13.39 15.14 -5.80
N PHE A 138 13.30 16.21 -6.58
CA PHE A 138 13.14 16.15 -8.02
C PHE A 138 14.45 15.74 -8.72
N GLU A 139 15.59 16.24 -8.25
CA GLU A 139 16.90 15.85 -8.77
C GLU A 139 17.19 14.36 -8.56
N LEU A 140 16.82 13.80 -7.40
CA LEU A 140 16.94 12.37 -7.10
C LEU A 140 16.13 11.50 -8.08
N MET A 141 14.90 11.91 -8.38
CA MET A 141 14.00 11.14 -9.24
C MET A 141 14.47 11.11 -10.71
N ILE A 142 15.00 12.21 -11.23
CA ILE A 142 15.60 12.26 -12.57
C ILE A 142 16.86 11.38 -12.63
N ARG A 143 17.70 11.42 -11.58
CA ARG A 143 18.93 10.65 -11.52
C ARG A 143 18.67 9.13 -11.61
N ASP A 144 17.61 8.65 -10.96
CA ASP A 144 17.24 7.23 -10.96
C ASP A 144 16.69 6.75 -12.31
N VAL A 145 15.94 7.59 -13.01
CA VAL A 145 15.43 7.30 -14.36
C VAL A 145 16.58 7.21 -15.37
N PHE A 146 17.54 8.13 -15.30
CA PHE A 146 18.72 8.09 -16.18
C PHE A 146 19.67 6.94 -15.84
N ALA A 147 19.90 6.65 -14.55
CA ALA A 147 20.71 5.49 -14.13
C ALA A 147 20.11 4.16 -14.63
N THR A 148 18.78 4.06 -14.65
CA THR A 148 18.07 2.89 -15.18
C THR A 148 18.24 2.78 -16.71
N ALA A 149 18.12 3.88 -17.44
CA ALA A 149 18.33 3.90 -18.89
C ALA A 149 19.78 3.55 -19.28
N ILE A 150 20.77 4.05 -18.54
CA ILE A 150 22.20 3.74 -18.76
C ILE A 150 22.48 2.26 -18.45
N LYS A 151 21.91 1.70 -17.37
CA LYS A 151 22.02 0.26 -17.07
C LYS A 151 21.44 -0.61 -18.18
N MET A 152 20.32 -0.21 -18.79
CA MET A 152 19.73 -0.94 -19.92
C MET A 152 20.60 -0.90 -21.18
N ILE A 153 21.37 0.18 -21.40
CA ILE A 153 22.32 0.31 -22.51
C ILE A 153 23.58 -0.53 -22.24
N TRP A 154 24.09 -0.52 -21.01
CA TRP A 154 25.33 -1.21 -20.64
C TRP A 154 25.16 -2.74 -20.61
N VAL A 155 24.01 -3.23 -20.15
CA VAL A 155 23.64 -4.66 -20.23
C VAL A 155 23.56 -5.15 -21.68
N ALA A 156 23.24 -4.28 -22.64
CA ALA A 156 23.20 -4.65 -24.06
C ALA A 156 24.57 -4.66 -24.75
N GLN A 157 25.63 -4.14 -24.11
CA GLN A 157 27.00 -4.09 -24.65
C GLN A 157 27.92 -5.22 -24.12
N GLY A 158 27.45 -5.99 -23.13
CA GLY A 158 28.21 -7.11 -22.54
C GLY A 158 27.90 -8.49 -23.13
N ASP A 159 26.99 -8.57 -24.10
CA ASP A 159 26.65 -9.82 -24.80
C ASP A 159 27.47 -9.93 -26.10
N ASP A 160 28.12 -11.09 -26.29
CA ASP A 160 28.98 -11.43 -27.42
C ASP A 160 28.34 -11.07 -28.78
N GLU A 161 29.10 -10.39 -29.64
CA GLU A 161 28.66 -9.74 -30.90
C GLU A 161 27.97 -10.70 -31.87
N GLU A 162 28.14 -12.01 -31.71
CA GLU A 162 27.63 -13.02 -32.64
C GLU A 162 26.13 -13.37 -32.43
N THR A 163 25.49 -12.96 -31.32
CA THR A 163 24.10 -13.36 -31.01
C THR A 163 23.06 -12.23 -31.04
N ILE A 164 23.37 -11.06 -31.63
CA ILE A 164 22.37 -9.99 -31.78
C ILE A 164 21.96 -9.85 -33.25
N SER A 165 20.82 -10.43 -33.61
CA SER A 165 20.23 -10.18 -34.92
C SER A 165 19.87 -8.70 -35.05
N LYS A 166 20.18 -8.11 -36.23
CA LYS A 166 19.89 -6.72 -36.62
C LYS A 166 18.43 -6.28 -36.37
N SER A 167 17.52 -7.23 -36.15
CA SER A 167 16.12 -7.00 -35.79
C SER A 167 15.93 -6.48 -34.37
N ARG A 168 16.72 -6.95 -33.38
CA ARG A 168 16.57 -6.53 -31.97
C ARG A 168 17.12 -5.14 -31.71
N LEU A 169 18.28 -4.81 -32.29
CA LEU A 169 18.86 -3.45 -32.27
C LEU A 169 17.89 -2.43 -32.90
N ARG A 170 17.28 -2.76 -34.04
CA ARG A 170 16.24 -1.92 -34.65
C ARG A 170 15.00 -1.76 -33.78
N ILE A 171 14.59 -2.75 -33.01
CA ILE A 171 13.43 -2.63 -32.09
C ILE A 171 13.74 -1.66 -30.95
N TYR A 172 14.96 -1.70 -30.40
CA TYR A 172 15.39 -0.77 -29.35
C TYR A 172 15.61 0.65 -29.86
N GLU A 173 16.24 0.81 -31.03
CA GLU A 173 16.35 2.10 -31.73
C GLU A 173 14.95 2.66 -32.05
N THR A 174 14.02 1.82 -32.52
CA THR A 174 12.64 2.26 -32.83
C THR A 174 11.89 2.69 -31.57
N LYS A 175 12.08 1.99 -30.43
CA LYS A 175 11.46 2.38 -29.15
C LYS A 175 12.08 3.65 -28.57
N LEU A 176 13.38 3.84 -28.70
CA LEU A 176 14.09 5.05 -28.27
C LEU A 176 13.70 6.25 -29.15
N VAL A 177 13.70 6.08 -30.46
CA VAL A 177 13.26 7.10 -31.43
C VAL A 177 11.78 7.42 -31.25
N ALA A 178 10.91 6.44 -30.98
CA ALA A 178 9.50 6.67 -30.69
C ALA A 178 9.30 7.44 -29.37
N SER A 179 10.08 7.14 -28.33
CA SER A 179 10.02 7.83 -27.04
C SER A 179 10.56 9.26 -27.15
N LEU A 180 11.62 9.47 -27.92
CA LEU A 180 12.16 10.79 -28.26
C LEU A 180 11.20 11.59 -29.16
N TRP A 181 10.52 10.94 -30.11
CA TRP A 181 9.49 11.58 -30.95
C TRP A 181 8.22 11.93 -30.17
N LEU A 182 7.83 11.12 -29.18
CA LEU A 182 6.74 11.43 -28.26
C LEU A 182 7.10 12.60 -27.35
N ALA A 183 8.32 12.61 -26.80
CA ALA A 183 8.83 13.73 -26.01
C ALA A 183 8.95 15.01 -26.86
N LEU A 184 9.51 14.94 -28.06
CA LEU A 184 9.62 16.07 -28.99
C LEU A 184 8.26 16.52 -29.55
N GLY A 185 7.33 15.59 -29.77
CA GLY A 185 5.95 15.88 -30.18
C GLY A 185 5.14 16.58 -29.09
N LEU A 186 5.39 16.24 -27.82
CA LEU A 186 4.85 16.94 -26.66
C LEU A 186 5.49 18.33 -26.53
N VAL A 187 6.81 18.45 -26.70
CA VAL A 187 7.54 19.74 -26.73
C VAL A 187 7.02 20.67 -27.84
N LYS A 188 6.78 20.14 -29.05
CA LYS A 188 6.33 20.91 -30.23
C LYS A 188 4.86 21.29 -30.16
N ARG A 189 4.00 20.50 -29.49
CA ARG A 189 2.60 20.87 -29.21
C ARG A 189 2.46 21.89 -28.08
N THR A 190 3.44 22.04 -27.20
CA THR A 190 3.46 23.12 -26.20
C THR A 190 4.12 24.40 -26.70
N THR A 191 4.69 24.44 -27.91
CA THR A 191 5.36 25.64 -28.45
C THR A 191 4.82 26.21 -29.76
N VAL A 192 3.85 25.58 -30.44
CA VAL A 192 3.20 26.21 -31.62
C VAL A 192 1.71 25.92 -31.65
N MET A 193 0.92 26.86 -31.13
CA MET A 193 -0.44 27.15 -31.61
C MET A 193 -0.36 28.45 -32.41
N ALA A 194 0.02 28.32 -33.67
CA ALA A 194 -0.31 29.25 -34.75
C ALA A 194 -0.31 28.45 -36.06
N GLU A 195 -1.52 28.19 -36.57
CA GLU A 195 -1.89 27.91 -37.96
C GLU A 195 -1.15 26.77 -38.71
N SER A 196 -1.73 25.55 -38.66
CA SER A 196 -2.02 24.72 -39.84
C SER A 196 -2.67 23.40 -39.42
N SER A 197 -3.86 23.13 -39.95
CA SER A 197 -4.67 21.94 -39.65
C SER A 197 -4.20 20.72 -40.45
N ILE A 198 -3.77 19.66 -39.76
CA ILE A 198 -3.77 18.30 -40.31
C ILE A 198 -5.15 17.71 -40.06
N SER A 199 -5.84 17.27 -41.11
CA SER A 199 -7.20 16.72 -40.99
C SER A 199 -7.17 15.30 -40.39
N LEU A 200 -8.25 14.91 -39.72
CA LEU A 200 -8.41 13.56 -39.17
C LEU A 200 -8.33 12.47 -40.27
N GLU A 201 -8.64 12.84 -41.51
CA GLU A 201 -8.61 11.94 -42.67
C GLU A 201 -7.18 11.67 -43.17
N ASP A 202 -6.24 12.59 -42.93
CA ASP A 202 -4.81 12.35 -43.16
C ASP A 202 -4.22 11.36 -42.15
N LEU A 203 -4.71 11.38 -40.91
CA LEU A 203 -4.30 10.43 -39.87
C LEU A 203 -4.85 9.02 -40.13
N LYS A 204 -6.11 8.91 -40.58
CA LYS A 204 -6.69 7.61 -40.96
C LYS A 204 -6.02 7.01 -42.19
N THR A 205 -5.63 7.84 -43.16
CA THR A 205 -4.90 7.39 -44.35
C THR A 205 -3.51 6.85 -43.99
N LYS A 206 -2.82 7.48 -43.03
CA LYS A 206 -1.52 7.00 -42.54
C LYS A 206 -1.63 5.74 -41.68
N ALA A 207 -2.70 5.59 -40.88
CA ALA A 207 -2.95 4.38 -40.08
C ALA A 207 -3.33 3.16 -40.93
N LYS A 208 -3.98 3.35 -42.09
CA LYS A 208 -4.28 2.28 -43.05
C LYS A 208 -3.02 1.64 -43.64
N ASN A 209 -1.92 2.39 -43.74
CA ASN A 209 -0.64 1.96 -44.32
C ASN A 209 0.32 1.29 -43.32
N LEU A 210 -0.12 1.04 -42.08
CA LEU A 210 0.69 0.28 -41.12
C LEU A 210 0.72 -1.23 -41.49
N PRO A 211 1.90 -1.88 -41.43
CA PRO A 211 2.03 -3.32 -41.70
C PRO A 211 1.09 -4.16 -40.84
N ALA A 212 0.50 -5.21 -41.42
CA ALA A 212 -0.56 -6.01 -40.78
C ALA A 212 -0.17 -6.60 -39.41
N GLY A 213 1.12 -6.85 -39.16
CA GLY A 213 1.62 -7.37 -37.87
C GLY A 213 1.60 -6.39 -36.70
N LEU A 214 1.40 -5.09 -36.93
CA LEU A 214 1.36 -4.06 -35.88
C LEU A 214 -0.06 -3.73 -35.37
N LYS A 215 -1.10 -4.19 -36.08
CA LYS A 215 -2.50 -3.91 -35.72
C LYS A 215 -3.01 -4.77 -34.56
N THR A 216 -2.31 -5.83 -34.18
CA THR A 216 -2.69 -6.79 -33.12
C THR A 216 -1.96 -6.59 -31.79
N LEU A 217 -0.99 -5.67 -31.71
CA LEU A 217 -0.07 -5.53 -30.56
C LEU A 217 -0.35 -4.32 -29.67
N ILE A 218 -1.43 -3.58 -29.92
CA ILE A 218 -1.77 -2.38 -29.17
C ILE A 218 -3.11 -2.62 -28.48
N ASP A 219 -3.07 -2.97 -27.21
CA ASP A 219 -4.24 -2.98 -26.33
C ASP A 219 -4.52 -1.53 -25.85
N PRO A 220 -5.62 -0.90 -26.29
CA PRO A 220 -5.98 0.45 -25.87
C PRO A 220 -6.16 0.58 -24.35
N TYR A 221 -6.41 -0.52 -23.64
CA TYR A 221 -6.58 -0.56 -22.19
C TYR A 221 -5.26 -0.30 -21.44
N GLN A 222 -4.14 -0.84 -21.91
CA GLN A 222 -2.83 -0.63 -21.27
C GLN A 222 -2.31 0.81 -21.46
N ILE A 223 -2.59 1.42 -22.61
CA ILE A 223 -2.26 2.83 -22.86
C ILE A 223 -3.05 3.75 -21.93
N ARG A 224 -4.34 3.44 -21.69
CA ARG A 224 -5.19 4.20 -20.78
C ARG A 224 -4.72 4.12 -19.32
N GLN A 225 -4.28 2.95 -18.85
CA GLN A 225 -3.74 2.76 -17.49
C GLN A 225 -2.41 3.49 -17.29
N PHE A 226 -1.60 3.60 -18.34
CA PHE A 226 -0.35 4.35 -18.31
C PHE A 226 -0.57 5.86 -18.23
N LEU A 227 -1.54 6.39 -18.99
CA LEU A 227 -1.83 7.83 -19.05
C LEU A 227 -2.51 8.39 -17.79
N LEU A 228 -3.21 7.55 -17.01
CA LEU A 228 -3.90 7.98 -15.79
C LEU A 228 -2.99 8.11 -14.56
N LYS A 229 -1.73 7.66 -14.63
CA LYS A 229 -0.81 7.61 -13.48
C LYS A 229 0.02 8.88 -13.24
N GLN A 230 0.01 9.86 -14.13
CA GLN A 230 0.97 10.96 -14.09
C GLN A 230 0.32 12.25 -14.62
N TYR A 231 -0.23 13.16 -13.81
CA TYR A 231 -0.30 14.60 -14.15
C TYR A 231 -0.68 15.51 -12.96
N ARG A 232 0.18 16.52 -12.70
CA ARG A 232 -0.13 17.92 -12.31
C ARG A 232 0.89 18.84 -13.02
N PRO A 233 0.57 20.12 -13.33
CA PRO A 233 1.36 20.94 -14.26
C PRO A 233 2.54 21.67 -13.59
N PHE A 234 3.65 21.84 -14.34
CA PHE A 234 4.91 22.47 -13.93
C PHE A 234 5.38 23.49 -14.99
N ASP A 235 6.17 24.49 -14.58
CA ASP A 235 6.77 25.51 -15.45
C ASP A 235 8.04 24.96 -16.14
N ILE A 236 7.89 24.63 -17.42
CA ILE A 236 8.85 23.89 -18.24
C ILE A 236 10.05 24.77 -18.69
N LYS A 237 9.93 26.10 -18.65
CA LYS A 237 10.90 26.98 -19.31
C LYS A 237 12.23 27.10 -18.57
N ASN A 238 12.21 27.04 -17.23
CA ASN A 238 13.42 27.09 -16.40
C ASN A 238 14.17 25.75 -16.34
N ALA A 239 13.44 24.62 -16.36
CA ALA A 239 14.06 23.29 -16.29
C ALA A 239 14.90 22.96 -17.53
N ALA A 240 14.45 23.39 -18.72
CA ALA A 240 15.16 23.17 -19.98
C ALA A 240 16.52 23.90 -20.03
N GLN A 241 16.59 25.14 -19.54
CA GLN A 241 17.82 25.93 -19.54
C GLN A 241 18.88 25.40 -18.56
N ILE A 242 18.46 24.92 -17.39
CA ILE A 242 19.36 24.30 -16.40
C ILE A 242 19.91 22.97 -16.93
N PHE A 243 19.09 22.19 -17.63
CA PHE A 243 19.46 20.91 -18.20
C PHE A 243 20.47 21.04 -19.35
N GLU A 244 20.28 21.98 -20.27
CA GLU A 244 21.22 22.25 -21.37
C GLU A 244 22.60 22.71 -20.85
N SER A 245 22.64 23.54 -19.80
CA SER A 245 23.87 23.98 -19.15
C SER A 245 24.66 22.82 -18.53
N LYS A 246 23.97 21.87 -17.89
CA LYS A 246 24.60 20.75 -17.16
C LYS A 246 25.12 19.67 -18.10
N ILE A 247 24.41 19.37 -19.19
CA ILE A 247 24.89 18.44 -20.23
C ILE A 247 26.18 18.95 -20.88
N LYS A 248 26.24 20.25 -21.19
CA LYS A 248 27.44 20.85 -21.78
C LYS A 248 28.67 20.70 -20.87
N SER A 249 28.48 20.91 -19.56
CA SER A 249 29.54 20.74 -18.55
C SER A 249 30.03 19.29 -18.37
N ILE A 250 29.20 18.28 -18.67
CA ILE A 250 29.56 16.87 -18.49
C ILE A 250 30.31 16.35 -19.71
N LEU A 251 29.89 16.78 -20.90
CA LEU A 251 30.55 16.41 -22.15
C LEU A 251 31.97 16.97 -22.23
N ASP A 252 32.22 18.14 -21.64
CA ASP A 252 33.54 18.77 -21.61
C ASP A 252 34.53 18.11 -20.61
N LYS A 253 34.11 17.13 -19.79
CA LYS A 253 34.93 16.52 -18.72
C LYS A 253 35.36 15.07 -18.93
N ASN A 254 34.79 14.36 -19.91
CA ASN A 254 34.91 12.89 -20.02
C ASN A 254 35.97 12.37 -21.01
N GLU A 255 36.82 13.22 -21.60
CA GLU A 255 37.88 12.76 -22.51
C GLU A 255 39.19 12.32 -21.81
N GLU A 256 39.43 12.68 -20.54
CA GLU A 256 40.74 12.38 -19.87
C GLU A 256 40.72 11.25 -18.82
N GLU A 257 39.58 10.80 -18.29
CA GLU A 257 39.53 9.85 -17.15
C GLU A 257 39.28 8.36 -17.52
N SER A 258 39.15 8.02 -18.81
CA SER A 258 38.73 6.67 -19.23
C SER A 258 39.85 5.61 -19.24
N GLU A 259 41.12 6.00 -19.24
CA GLU A 259 42.25 5.05 -19.36
C GLU A 259 42.76 4.48 -18.02
N ALA A 260 42.46 5.11 -16.88
CA ALA A 260 42.98 4.69 -15.56
C ALA A 260 42.17 3.56 -14.89
N VAL A 261 40.87 3.44 -15.20
CA VAL A 261 39.94 2.52 -14.50
C VAL A 261 40.07 1.06 -14.98
N VAL A 262 40.62 0.85 -16.18
CA VAL A 262 40.75 -0.48 -16.79
C VAL A 262 41.91 -1.28 -16.19
N ALA A 263 42.94 -0.62 -15.64
CA ALA A 263 44.13 -1.29 -15.09
C ALA A 263 43.92 -1.89 -13.69
N ASP A 264 43.14 -1.25 -12.82
CA ASP A 264 42.95 -1.70 -11.43
C ASP A 264 41.98 -2.89 -11.31
N THR A 265 41.11 -3.09 -12.30
CA THR A 265 40.13 -4.18 -12.27
C THR A 265 40.75 -5.55 -12.60
N ALA A 266 41.88 -5.59 -13.33
CA ALA A 266 42.55 -6.83 -13.72
C ALA A 266 43.38 -7.48 -12.60
N ILE A 267 43.76 -6.73 -11.56
CA ILE A 267 44.63 -7.21 -10.47
C ILE A 267 43.84 -7.95 -9.38
N LEU A 268 42.54 -7.65 -9.22
CA LEU A 268 41.66 -8.29 -8.23
C LEU A 268 41.21 -9.72 -8.60
N LEU A 269 41.29 -10.12 -9.87
CA LEU A 269 40.79 -11.41 -10.35
C LEU A 269 41.79 -12.58 -10.23
N ASN A 270 43.02 -12.35 -9.77
CA ASN A 270 44.10 -13.37 -9.78
C ASN A 270 44.61 -13.83 -8.40
N SER A 271 43.89 -13.56 -7.31
CA SER A 271 44.30 -14.05 -5.97
C SER A 271 43.61 -15.36 -5.57
N GLY A 272 44.28 -16.48 -5.86
CA GLY A 272 44.26 -17.76 -5.14
C GLY A 272 42.91 -18.46 -4.90
N GLN A 273 42.50 -19.36 -5.80
CA GLN A 273 41.45 -20.35 -5.50
C GLN A 273 41.99 -21.48 -4.61
N PRO A 274 41.41 -21.74 -3.42
CA PRO A 274 41.68 -22.96 -2.67
C PRO A 274 41.09 -24.17 -3.41
N SER A 275 41.73 -25.33 -3.30
CA SER A 275 41.31 -26.56 -3.97
C SER A 275 39.98 -27.07 -3.41
N GLU A 276 38.88 -26.67 -4.05
CA GLU A 276 37.54 -27.12 -3.71
C GLU A 276 37.34 -28.58 -4.14
N LYS A 277 37.24 -29.49 -3.17
CA LYS A 277 36.63 -30.80 -3.40
C LYS A 277 35.16 -30.56 -3.78
N PRO A 278 34.62 -31.26 -4.80
CA PRO A 278 33.23 -31.11 -5.19
C PRO A 278 32.32 -31.39 -4.00
N ILE A 279 31.47 -30.42 -3.69
CA ILE A 279 30.50 -30.50 -2.59
C ILE A 279 29.39 -31.43 -3.06
N ASP A 280 29.14 -32.50 -2.31
CA ASP A 280 27.98 -33.36 -2.53
C ASP A 280 26.71 -32.61 -2.14
N LEU A 281 26.06 -32.02 -3.15
CA LEU A 281 24.81 -31.26 -3.01
C LEU A 281 23.65 -32.09 -2.45
N ASN A 282 23.77 -33.42 -2.38
CA ASN A 282 22.73 -34.29 -1.86
C ASN A 282 22.86 -34.59 -0.37
N LYS A 283 23.96 -34.22 0.28
CA LYS A 283 24.10 -34.48 1.73
C LYS A 283 23.31 -33.42 2.50
N PRO A 284 22.29 -33.81 3.30
CA PRO A 284 21.55 -32.86 4.11
C PRO A 284 22.51 -32.20 5.10
N PHE A 285 22.41 -30.88 5.23
CA PHE A 285 23.16 -30.15 6.25
C PHE A 285 22.70 -30.58 7.63
N THR A 286 23.66 -30.82 8.51
CA THR A 286 23.38 -31.34 9.84
C THR A 286 23.96 -30.43 10.92
N CYS A 287 23.32 -30.39 12.08
CA CYS A 287 23.91 -29.82 13.29
C CYS A 287 25.07 -30.70 13.79
N ASP A 288 25.76 -30.27 14.85
CA ASP A 288 26.87 -31.01 15.45
C ASP A 288 26.50 -32.43 15.94
N SER A 289 25.22 -32.68 16.20
CA SER A 289 24.68 -34.00 16.58
C SER A 289 24.22 -34.86 15.39
N GLY A 290 24.37 -34.38 14.16
CA GLY A 290 23.97 -35.12 12.95
C GLY A 290 22.48 -35.00 12.57
N HIS A 291 21.67 -34.20 13.26
CA HIS A 291 20.27 -33.95 12.87
C HIS A 291 20.19 -32.97 11.70
N ALA A 292 19.26 -33.19 10.76
CA ALA A 292 19.09 -32.33 9.60
C ALA A 292 18.63 -30.91 10.01
N LEU A 293 19.22 -29.90 9.38
CA LEU A 293 18.77 -28.51 9.44
C LEU A 293 17.68 -28.28 8.39
N ALA A 294 16.60 -27.60 8.77
CA ALA A 294 15.56 -27.16 7.86
C ALA A 294 15.41 -25.65 7.92
N TRP A 295 15.17 -25.01 6.77
CA TRP A 295 14.81 -23.59 6.77
C TRP A 295 13.44 -23.43 7.42
N ALA A 296 13.36 -22.51 8.38
CA ALA A 296 12.14 -22.22 9.10
C ALA A 296 12.00 -20.70 9.24
N ASN A 297 10.89 -20.17 8.73
CA ASN A 297 10.58 -18.74 8.81
C ASN A 297 9.84 -18.36 10.11
N ASP A 298 9.42 -19.37 10.90
CA ASP A 298 8.69 -19.22 12.17
C ASP A 298 9.60 -19.27 13.41
N VAL A 299 10.93 -19.34 13.24
CA VAL A 299 11.89 -19.50 14.35
C VAL A 299 11.78 -18.38 15.40
N PRO A 300 11.62 -17.09 15.04
CA PRO A 300 11.42 -16.04 16.04
C PRO A 300 10.18 -16.28 16.92
N PHE A 301 9.08 -16.75 16.34
CA PHE A 301 7.86 -17.10 17.07
C PHE A 301 8.09 -18.30 17.98
N HIS A 302 8.77 -19.34 17.47
CA HIS A 302 9.13 -20.51 18.26
C HIS A 302 9.96 -20.13 19.49
N TYR A 303 11.01 -19.33 19.32
CA TYR A 303 11.83 -18.84 20.43
C TYR A 303 11.01 -18.01 21.42
N LYS A 304 10.10 -17.16 20.93
CA LYS A 304 9.22 -16.36 21.79
C LYS A 304 8.37 -17.25 22.69
N GLU A 305 7.85 -18.33 22.16
CA GLU A 305 7.05 -19.30 22.90
C GLU A 305 7.86 -20.04 23.96
N ILE A 306 9.03 -20.58 23.61
CA ILE A 306 9.78 -21.46 24.52
C ILE A 306 10.68 -20.73 25.52
N SER A 307 11.10 -19.49 25.21
CA SER A 307 12.13 -18.76 25.96
C SER A 307 11.73 -17.33 26.33
N GLY A 308 10.60 -16.84 25.83
CA GLY A 308 10.15 -15.46 26.06
C GLY A 308 10.89 -14.40 25.24
N THR A 309 11.96 -14.76 24.51
CA THR A 309 12.69 -13.89 23.59
C THR A 309 12.51 -14.35 22.15
N TRP A 310 12.55 -13.44 21.18
CA TRP A 310 12.52 -13.76 19.74
C TRP A 310 13.91 -13.64 19.08
N MET A 311 14.94 -13.33 19.87
CA MET A 311 16.32 -13.25 19.39
C MET A 311 16.89 -14.65 19.23
N ILE A 312 17.49 -14.88 18.07
CA ILE A 312 18.11 -16.14 17.66
C ILE A 312 19.62 -15.90 17.62
N PHE A 313 20.39 -16.88 18.09
CA PHE A 313 21.85 -16.85 18.07
C PHE A 313 22.36 -17.79 16.98
N CYS A 314 23.18 -17.30 16.05
CA CYS A 314 23.79 -18.15 15.03
C CYS A 314 24.94 -18.96 15.63
N ASN A 315 24.84 -20.29 15.63
CA ASN A 315 25.88 -21.18 16.13
C ASN A 315 27.20 -21.11 15.36
N LEU A 316 27.20 -20.59 14.12
CA LEU A 316 28.41 -20.47 13.30
C LEU A 316 29.16 -19.15 13.47
N CYS A 317 28.46 -18.00 13.42
CA CYS A 317 29.12 -16.68 13.50
C CYS A 317 28.90 -15.95 14.82
N GLY A 318 28.08 -16.48 15.72
CA GLY A 318 27.77 -15.87 17.02
C GLY A 318 26.93 -14.59 16.96
N LYS A 319 26.43 -14.18 15.78
CA LYS A 319 25.56 -13.02 15.65
C LYS A 319 24.15 -13.32 16.18
N ASN A 320 23.53 -12.31 16.80
CA ASN A 320 22.10 -12.33 17.14
C ASN A 320 21.26 -11.74 16.00
N PHE A 321 20.12 -12.36 15.70
CA PHE A 321 19.18 -11.92 14.66
C PHE A 321 17.75 -12.37 15.03
N SER A 322 16.74 -12.01 14.23
CA SER A 322 15.33 -12.32 14.53
C SER A 322 14.50 -12.56 13.26
N THR A 323 15.12 -13.21 12.28
CA THR A 323 14.51 -13.60 11.00
C THR A 323 14.46 -15.12 10.85
N GLY A 324 13.93 -15.61 9.73
CA GLY A 324 14.03 -17.03 9.38
C GLY A 324 15.48 -17.49 9.28
N CYS A 325 15.72 -18.75 9.65
CA CYS A 325 17.04 -19.37 9.58
C CYS A 325 16.97 -20.86 9.34
N TRP A 326 18.13 -21.47 9.11
CA TRP A 326 18.28 -22.91 9.16
C TRP A 326 18.29 -23.35 10.61
N HIS A 327 17.30 -24.14 10.99
CA HIS A 327 17.03 -24.49 12.38
C HIS A 327 16.92 -26.00 12.55
N CYS A 328 17.57 -26.54 13.57
CA CYS A 328 17.37 -27.90 14.05
C CYS A 328 16.45 -27.85 15.27
N ARG A 329 15.22 -28.36 15.14
CA ARG A 329 14.23 -28.36 16.24
C ARG A 329 14.66 -29.19 17.45
N ASP A 330 15.44 -30.25 17.23
CA ASP A 330 15.88 -31.15 18.30
C ASP A 330 17.02 -30.55 19.12
N CYS A 331 18.02 -29.94 18.46
CA CYS A 331 19.20 -29.39 19.12
C CYS A 331 19.12 -27.89 19.42
N LYS A 332 18.13 -27.17 18.84
CA LYS A 332 18.10 -25.70 18.81
C LYS A 332 19.41 -25.12 18.23
N TYR A 333 19.90 -25.77 17.18
CA TYR A 333 21.08 -25.34 16.43
C TYR A 333 20.61 -24.48 15.25
N ASP A 334 21.03 -23.23 15.25
CA ASP A 334 20.59 -22.19 14.34
C ASP A 334 21.74 -21.67 13.48
N VAL A 335 21.50 -21.56 12.18
CA VAL A 335 22.44 -20.98 11.22
C VAL A 335 21.75 -19.86 10.45
N CYS A 336 22.25 -18.64 10.62
CA CYS A 336 21.72 -17.47 9.92
C CYS A 336 21.86 -17.62 8.39
N GLU A 337 21.08 -16.84 7.64
CA GLU A 337 21.09 -16.85 6.18
C GLU A 337 22.49 -16.67 5.59
N GLU A 338 23.27 -15.69 6.06
CA GLU A 338 24.65 -15.43 5.59
C GLU A 338 25.55 -16.67 5.75
N CYS A 339 25.52 -17.31 6.92
CA CYS A 339 26.33 -18.49 7.18
C CYS A 339 25.82 -19.71 6.41
N GLY A 340 24.52 -19.84 6.20
CA GLY A 340 23.93 -20.87 5.35
C GLY A 340 24.41 -20.72 3.91
N LEU A 341 24.34 -19.52 3.34
CA LEU A 341 24.82 -19.22 1.99
C LEU A 341 26.32 -19.51 1.84
N ALA A 342 27.15 -19.12 2.83
CA ALA A 342 28.58 -19.44 2.85
C ALA A 342 28.87 -20.95 2.92
N LYS A 343 27.85 -21.75 3.26
CA LYS A 343 27.86 -23.21 3.27
C LYS A 343 27.08 -23.82 2.10
N ASN A 344 26.77 -23.03 1.07
CA ASN A 344 25.98 -23.41 -0.10
C ASN A 344 24.56 -23.88 0.24
N MET A 345 23.97 -23.34 1.30
CA MET A 345 22.59 -23.58 1.71
C MET A 345 21.73 -22.39 1.28
N THR A 346 21.06 -22.50 0.14
CA THR A 346 20.15 -21.46 -0.36
C THR A 346 18.82 -21.53 0.38
N PRO A 347 18.40 -20.47 1.09
CA PRO A 347 17.10 -20.47 1.75
C PRO A 347 16.00 -20.57 0.69
N PRO A 348 14.98 -21.43 0.87
CA PRO A 348 13.85 -21.50 -0.05
C PRO A 348 12.96 -20.27 0.13
N LYS A 349 13.39 -19.07 -0.26
CA LYS A 349 12.61 -17.82 -0.11
C LYS A 349 11.35 -17.82 -0.98
N LEU A 350 10.25 -17.28 -0.47
CA LEU A 350 9.11 -16.92 -1.32
C LEU A 350 9.49 -15.66 -2.09
N LEU A 351 9.63 -15.77 -3.40
CA LEU A 351 10.03 -14.66 -4.26
C LEU A 351 8.92 -14.30 -5.24
N CYS A 352 8.76 -13.01 -5.55
CA CYS A 352 7.92 -12.57 -6.66
C CYS A 352 8.63 -12.79 -8.02
N SER A 353 7.96 -12.43 -9.12
CA SER A 353 8.51 -12.49 -10.48
C SER A 353 9.79 -11.67 -10.71
N GLU A 354 10.06 -10.69 -9.85
CA GLU A 354 11.28 -9.86 -9.87
C GLU A 354 12.32 -10.31 -8.82
N SER A 355 12.21 -11.53 -8.30
CA SER A 355 13.12 -12.08 -7.28
C SER A 355 13.16 -11.28 -5.95
N LYS A 356 12.10 -10.54 -5.62
CA LYS A 356 11.96 -9.87 -4.32
C LYS A 356 11.22 -10.78 -3.34
N GLU A 357 11.70 -10.81 -2.10
CA GLU A 357 11.10 -11.61 -1.04
C GLU A 357 9.66 -11.14 -0.74
N LEU A 358 8.72 -12.08 -0.72
CA LEU A 358 7.34 -11.84 -0.30
C LEU A 358 7.30 -11.70 1.22
N GLN A 359 6.56 -10.72 1.72
CA GLN A 359 6.39 -10.51 3.15
C GLN A 359 4.99 -10.91 3.59
N TRP A 360 4.87 -11.46 4.80
CA TRP A 360 3.56 -11.69 5.39
C TRP A 360 2.90 -10.35 5.71
N ARG A 361 1.72 -10.10 5.14
CA ARG A 361 0.99 -8.83 5.28
C ARG A 361 -0.42 -9.11 5.77
N CYS A 362 -0.79 -8.43 6.85
CA CYS A 362 -2.14 -8.50 7.41
C CYS A 362 -3.05 -7.40 6.87
N ASP A 363 -2.44 -6.30 6.43
CA ASP A 363 -3.09 -5.07 6.00
C ASP A 363 -3.47 -5.07 4.52
N VAL A 364 -3.39 -6.21 3.84
CA VAL A 364 -3.51 -6.25 2.38
C VAL A 364 -4.90 -5.85 1.91
N VAL A 365 -5.96 -6.18 2.65
CA VAL A 365 -7.34 -5.74 2.35
C VAL A 365 -7.43 -4.22 2.37
N SER A 366 -6.95 -3.59 3.45
CA SER A 366 -6.90 -2.14 3.58
C SER A 366 -6.03 -1.50 2.49
N TYR A 367 -4.86 -2.09 2.21
CA TYR A 367 -3.97 -1.66 1.13
C TYR A 367 -4.67 -1.68 -0.24
N TYR A 368 -5.34 -2.78 -0.60
CA TYR A 368 -6.05 -2.89 -1.87
C TYR A 368 -7.26 -1.95 -1.96
N LEU A 369 -7.95 -1.74 -0.84
CA LEU A 369 -9.11 -0.85 -0.79
C LEU A 369 -8.67 0.59 -1.07
N THR A 370 -7.60 1.04 -0.40
CA THR A 370 -7.07 2.40 -0.56
C THR A 370 -6.46 2.64 -1.94
N ASN A 371 -5.71 1.67 -2.49
CA ASN A 371 -4.96 1.88 -3.73
C ASN A 371 -5.76 1.52 -5.00
N TYR A 372 -6.74 0.61 -4.89
CA TYR A 372 -7.44 0.04 -6.04
C TYR A 372 -8.96 -0.03 -5.88
N GLY A 373 -9.52 0.33 -4.72
CA GLY A 373 -10.96 0.26 -4.46
C GLY A 373 -11.50 -1.17 -4.36
N SER A 374 -10.65 -2.16 -4.07
CA SER A 374 -11.00 -3.58 -3.92
C SER A 374 -10.68 -4.07 -2.51
N THR A 375 -11.53 -4.91 -1.92
CA THR A 375 -11.23 -5.60 -0.65
C THR A 375 -10.61 -6.98 -0.86
N SER A 376 -10.40 -7.38 -2.11
CA SER A 376 -9.88 -8.70 -2.46
C SER A 376 -8.67 -8.62 -3.38
N TYR A 377 -7.91 -9.71 -3.37
CA TYR A 377 -6.71 -9.93 -4.17
C TYR A 377 -6.84 -11.23 -4.99
N SER A 378 -5.97 -11.42 -5.98
CA SER A 378 -5.89 -12.66 -6.76
C SER A 378 -4.53 -13.31 -6.55
N CYS A 379 -4.50 -14.56 -6.07
CA CYS A 379 -3.26 -15.30 -5.86
C CYS A 379 -2.56 -15.57 -7.21
N ASN A 380 -1.30 -15.13 -7.36
CA ASN A 380 -0.54 -15.32 -8.60
C ASN A 380 -0.25 -16.79 -8.94
N GLU A 381 -0.30 -17.71 -7.97
CA GLU A 381 -0.09 -19.15 -8.23
C GLU A 381 -1.39 -19.87 -8.57
N CYS A 382 -2.40 -19.84 -7.69
CA CYS A 382 -3.63 -20.61 -7.90
C CYS A 382 -4.77 -19.83 -8.57
N GLN A 383 -4.60 -18.53 -8.81
CA GLN A 383 -5.62 -17.62 -9.34
C GLN A 383 -6.90 -17.53 -8.50
N GLY A 384 -6.85 -18.04 -7.26
CA GLY A 384 -7.94 -17.92 -6.29
C GLY A 384 -8.05 -16.50 -5.75
N ILE A 385 -9.28 -16.03 -5.59
CA ILE A 385 -9.58 -14.75 -4.96
C ILE A 385 -9.54 -14.92 -3.43
N GLY A 386 -8.86 -14.03 -2.74
CA GLY A 386 -8.81 -13.97 -1.28
C GLY A 386 -9.07 -12.56 -0.74
N ASP A 387 -9.40 -12.49 0.54
CA ASP A 387 -9.70 -11.27 1.30
C ASP A 387 -9.08 -11.32 2.72
N ASP A 388 -8.01 -12.09 2.87
CA ASP A 388 -7.34 -12.37 4.12
C ASP A 388 -5.85 -11.99 4.09
N ALA A 389 -5.18 -12.09 5.25
CA ALA A 389 -3.74 -11.94 5.34
C ALA A 389 -3.01 -13.00 4.51
N HIS A 390 -1.96 -12.59 3.80
CA HIS A 390 -1.21 -13.45 2.89
C HIS A 390 0.21 -12.94 2.63
N TRP A 391 0.97 -13.67 1.80
CA TRP A 391 2.31 -13.26 1.38
C TRP A 391 2.21 -12.30 0.20
N HIS A 392 2.76 -11.10 0.35
CA HIS A 392 2.58 -10.02 -0.60
C HIS A 392 3.88 -9.26 -0.86
N CYS A 393 4.12 -8.89 -2.12
CA CYS A 393 5.14 -7.94 -2.52
C CYS A 393 4.47 -6.67 -3.05
N ARG A 394 4.49 -5.58 -2.26
CA ARG A 394 3.88 -4.30 -2.62
C ARG A 394 4.43 -3.68 -3.90
N THR A 395 5.71 -3.89 -4.19
CA THR A 395 6.33 -3.29 -5.39
C THR A 395 5.84 -3.95 -6.68
N CYS A 396 5.68 -5.28 -6.66
CA CYS A 396 5.31 -6.05 -7.85
C CYS A 396 3.81 -6.39 -7.89
N LEU A 397 3.06 -6.10 -6.80
CA LEU A 397 1.69 -6.55 -6.60
C LEU A 397 1.56 -8.06 -6.80
N TYR A 398 2.51 -8.79 -6.23
CA TYR A 398 2.55 -10.24 -6.29
C TYR A 398 2.00 -10.81 -4.99
N ASP A 399 0.89 -11.52 -5.08
CA ASP A 399 0.16 -12.12 -3.98
C ASP A 399 0.28 -13.64 -4.02
N LEU A 400 0.54 -14.23 -2.86
CA LEU A 400 0.56 -15.67 -2.68
C LEU A 400 -0.28 -16.03 -1.46
N CYS A 401 -1.43 -16.68 -1.70
CA CYS A 401 -2.37 -17.03 -0.63
C CYS A 401 -1.75 -18.01 0.39
N ARG A 402 -2.35 -18.09 1.58
CA ARG A 402 -1.89 -18.96 2.68
C ARG A 402 -1.64 -20.41 2.24
N LYS A 403 -2.54 -20.97 1.43
CA LYS A 403 -2.44 -22.36 0.95
C LYS A 403 -1.23 -22.55 0.03
N CYS A 404 -1.01 -21.64 -0.91
CA CYS A 404 0.13 -21.67 -1.81
C CYS A 404 1.45 -21.45 -1.05
N GLY A 405 1.51 -20.48 -0.13
CA GLY A 405 2.69 -20.30 0.73
C GLY A 405 3.04 -21.56 1.54
N THR A 406 2.03 -22.22 2.13
CA THR A 406 2.23 -23.48 2.89
C THR A 406 2.74 -24.62 2.00
N LYS A 407 2.28 -24.70 0.75
CA LYS A 407 2.77 -25.68 -0.24
C LYS A 407 4.27 -25.51 -0.53
N HIS A 408 4.80 -24.28 -0.42
CA HIS A 408 6.23 -23.97 -0.51
C HIS A 408 6.98 -24.11 0.83
N GLY A 409 6.35 -24.71 1.85
CA GLY A 409 6.95 -24.92 3.17
C GLY A 409 6.91 -23.72 4.11
N TYR A 410 6.25 -22.62 3.74
CA TYR A 410 6.14 -21.44 4.60
C TYR A 410 5.00 -21.58 5.59
N LYS A 411 5.32 -21.36 6.86
CA LYS A 411 4.31 -21.18 7.89
C LYS A 411 3.98 -19.69 7.99
N TYR A 412 2.70 -19.36 8.00
CA TYR A 412 2.30 -17.99 8.30
C TYR A 412 2.22 -17.77 9.82
N PRO A 413 2.50 -16.55 10.30
CA PRO A 413 2.31 -16.19 11.71
C PRO A 413 0.89 -16.51 12.19
N ARG A 414 0.79 -17.35 13.21
CA ARG A 414 -0.46 -17.70 13.87
C ARG A 414 -0.19 -17.98 15.35
N LEU A 415 -1.14 -17.61 16.19
CA LEU A 415 -1.16 -18.07 17.58
C LEU A 415 -2.13 -19.23 17.72
N ASP A 416 -1.70 -20.22 18.48
CA ASP A 416 -2.63 -21.21 18.98
C ASP A 416 -3.58 -20.54 19.98
N MET A 417 -4.87 -20.84 19.83
CA MET A 417 -5.86 -20.36 20.79
C MET A 417 -5.72 -21.20 22.06
N THR A 418 -5.13 -20.59 23.09
CA THR A 418 -4.93 -21.21 24.39
C THR A 418 -5.58 -20.40 25.50
N CYS A 419 -5.91 -21.08 26.60
CA CYS A 419 -6.35 -20.42 27.83
C CYS A 419 -5.17 -19.75 28.55
N ARG A 420 -5.44 -19.07 29.67
CA ARG A 420 -4.39 -18.40 30.49
C ARG A 420 -3.32 -19.35 31.06
N LYS A 421 -3.61 -20.66 31.12
CA LYS A 421 -2.66 -21.71 31.52
C LYS A 421 -2.02 -22.44 30.32
N ASN A 422 -2.16 -21.88 29.12
CA ASN A 422 -1.63 -22.43 27.87
C ASN A 422 -2.23 -23.78 27.43
N HIS A 423 -3.43 -24.14 27.91
CA HIS A 423 -4.15 -25.30 27.39
C HIS A 423 -4.89 -24.92 26.11
N ARG A 424 -4.91 -25.83 25.14
CA ARG A 424 -5.58 -25.62 23.85
C ARG A 424 -7.09 -25.45 24.04
N LEU A 425 -7.67 -24.46 23.36
CA LEU A 425 -9.12 -24.30 23.27
C LEU A 425 -9.67 -25.16 22.13
N ALA A 426 -10.86 -25.72 22.35
CA ALA A 426 -11.63 -26.45 21.34
C ALA A 426 -13.02 -25.84 21.20
N ILE A 427 -13.64 -26.00 20.04
CA ILE A 427 -15.03 -25.58 19.85
C ILE A 427 -15.94 -26.55 20.61
N GLU A 428 -16.72 -26.02 21.55
CA GLU A 428 -17.75 -26.77 22.27
C GLU A 428 -19.13 -26.25 21.86
N ASN A 429 -19.94 -27.13 21.27
CA ASN A 429 -21.26 -26.78 20.73
C ASN A 429 -22.35 -26.77 21.81
N ASN A 430 -22.17 -27.52 22.90
CA ASN A 430 -23.16 -27.71 23.96
C ASN A 430 -22.77 -27.04 25.28
N ILE A 431 -21.97 -25.98 25.23
CA ILE A 431 -21.41 -25.33 26.43
C ILE A 431 -22.49 -24.84 27.40
N VAL A 432 -23.64 -24.39 26.89
CA VAL A 432 -24.78 -23.95 27.70
C VAL A 432 -25.35 -25.10 28.52
N GLU A 433 -25.54 -26.28 27.92
CA GLU A 433 -26.06 -27.47 28.60
C GLU A 433 -25.06 -27.98 29.66
N ILE A 434 -23.76 -27.96 29.33
CA ILE A 434 -22.68 -28.32 30.26
C ILE A 434 -22.74 -27.42 31.50
N TYR A 435 -22.83 -26.10 31.32
CA TYR A 435 -22.86 -25.14 32.43
C TYR A 435 -24.16 -25.18 33.24
N GLN A 436 -25.31 -25.36 32.57
CA GLN A 436 -26.58 -25.54 33.26
C GLN A 436 -26.55 -26.79 34.15
N THR A 437 -25.99 -27.89 33.65
CA THR A 437 -25.89 -29.16 34.38
C THR A 437 -24.85 -29.12 35.50
N LYS A 438 -23.66 -28.56 35.24
CA LYS A 438 -22.52 -28.57 36.17
C LYS A 438 -22.63 -27.47 37.24
N TYR A 439 -23.19 -26.31 36.89
CA TYR A 439 -23.14 -25.11 37.73
C TYR A 439 -24.50 -24.44 37.99
N GLY A 440 -25.58 -24.88 37.32
CA GLY A 440 -26.89 -24.21 37.43
C GLY A 440 -26.91 -22.80 36.84
N GLY A 441 -26.00 -22.48 35.92
CA GLY A 441 -25.83 -21.13 35.36
C GLY A 441 -25.59 -21.13 33.86
N PHE A 442 -25.36 -19.94 33.29
CA PHE A 442 -25.00 -19.76 31.88
C PHE A 442 -23.51 -19.40 31.76
N PRO A 443 -22.81 -19.94 30.74
CA PRO A 443 -21.41 -19.61 30.51
C PRO A 443 -21.27 -18.13 30.11
N ARG A 444 -20.13 -17.54 30.48
CA ARG A 444 -19.77 -16.17 30.13
C ARG A 444 -18.35 -16.15 29.59
N CYS A 445 -18.12 -15.33 28.59
CA CYS A 445 -16.78 -15.15 28.01
C CYS A 445 -15.79 -14.63 29.06
N ASP A 446 -14.63 -15.26 29.21
CA ASP A 446 -13.60 -14.86 30.17
C ASP A 446 -12.86 -13.58 29.81
N GLU A 447 -12.98 -13.14 28.56
CA GLU A 447 -12.34 -11.92 28.06
C GLU A 447 -13.29 -10.71 28.10
N CYS A 448 -14.52 -10.82 27.59
CA CYS A 448 -15.46 -9.69 27.57
C CYS A 448 -16.64 -9.79 28.55
N ARG A 449 -16.77 -10.90 29.29
CA ARG A 449 -17.86 -11.19 30.24
C ARG A 449 -19.27 -11.23 29.64
N ALA A 450 -19.39 -11.16 28.30
CA ALA A 450 -20.65 -11.34 27.59
C ALA A 450 -21.22 -12.75 27.80
N PRO A 451 -22.55 -12.92 27.86
CA PRO A 451 -23.18 -14.23 27.92
C PRO A 451 -22.87 -15.03 26.64
N ILE A 452 -22.67 -16.34 26.81
CA ILE A 452 -22.46 -17.27 25.70
C ILE A 452 -23.74 -18.10 25.54
N ASN A 453 -24.38 -17.95 24.39
CA ASN A 453 -25.68 -18.58 24.07
C ASN A 453 -25.57 -19.63 22.96
N SER A 454 -24.37 -19.89 22.45
CA SER A 454 -24.09 -20.74 21.29
C SER A 454 -22.74 -21.45 21.49
N ALA A 455 -22.28 -22.17 20.44
CA ALA A 455 -20.94 -22.73 20.42
C ALA A 455 -19.88 -21.69 20.78
N CYS A 456 -18.81 -22.11 21.45
CA CYS A 456 -17.73 -21.22 21.86
C CYS A 456 -16.38 -21.95 21.89
N GLN A 457 -15.28 -21.21 22.03
CA GLN A 457 -13.98 -21.83 22.31
C GLN A 457 -13.86 -22.10 23.81
N HIS A 458 -13.82 -23.37 24.18
CA HIS A 458 -13.81 -23.83 25.55
C HIS A 458 -12.52 -24.59 25.88
N CYS A 459 -12.03 -24.40 27.11
CA CYS A 459 -10.97 -25.21 27.71
C CYS A 459 -11.55 -26.15 28.76
N ASN A 460 -11.58 -27.45 28.46
CA ASN A 460 -12.08 -28.49 29.38
C ASN A 460 -11.32 -28.55 30.72
N GLU A 461 -10.06 -28.11 30.75
CA GLU A 461 -9.20 -28.20 31.94
C GLU A 461 -9.30 -26.98 32.87
N CYS A 462 -9.67 -25.82 32.33
CA CYS A 462 -9.70 -24.56 33.07
C CYS A 462 -11.09 -23.96 33.20
N ASP A 463 -12.09 -24.56 32.55
CA ASP A 463 -13.41 -23.96 32.35
C ASP A 463 -13.26 -22.53 31.80
N TYR A 464 -12.35 -22.35 30.82
CA TYR A 464 -12.05 -21.06 30.20
C TYR A 464 -12.78 -20.93 28.87
N ASP A 465 -13.61 -19.91 28.73
CA ASP A 465 -14.54 -19.75 27.60
C ASP A 465 -14.32 -18.45 26.84
N LEU A 466 -14.28 -18.50 25.50
CA LEU A 466 -14.31 -17.32 24.64
C LEU A 466 -15.55 -17.33 23.74
N CYS A 467 -16.33 -16.26 23.80
CA CYS A 467 -17.40 -16.04 22.84
C CYS A 467 -16.85 -15.86 21.41
N ASP A 468 -17.70 -16.02 20.40
CA ASP A 468 -17.34 -15.91 18.98
C ASP A 468 -16.58 -14.63 18.66
N SER A 469 -17.04 -13.47 19.14
CA SER A 469 -16.35 -12.18 18.90
C SER A 469 -14.93 -12.13 19.49
N CYS A 470 -14.70 -12.74 20.67
CA CYS A 470 -13.37 -12.81 21.26
C CYS A 470 -12.51 -13.87 20.55
N SER A 471 -13.07 -15.04 20.24
CA SER A 471 -12.40 -16.08 19.46
C SER A 471 -11.96 -15.54 18.11
N SER A 472 -12.84 -14.87 17.35
CA SER A 472 -12.53 -14.29 16.05
C SER A 472 -11.37 -13.31 16.14
N TYR A 473 -11.35 -12.43 17.15
CA TYR A 473 -10.25 -11.50 17.39
C TYR A 473 -8.92 -12.22 17.66
N TYR A 474 -8.89 -13.19 18.57
CA TYR A 474 -7.66 -13.92 18.91
C TYR A 474 -7.21 -14.88 17.80
N SER A 475 -8.13 -15.35 16.95
CA SER A 475 -7.83 -16.11 15.75
C SER A 475 -7.40 -15.25 14.55
N GLY A 476 -7.56 -13.93 14.68
CA GLY A 476 -7.24 -12.96 13.64
C GLY A 476 -5.74 -12.94 13.31
N PRO A 477 -5.37 -12.37 12.15
CA PRO A 477 -3.97 -12.27 11.75
C PRO A 477 -3.13 -11.52 12.79
N ILE A 478 -1.88 -11.91 12.94
CA ILE A 478 -0.88 -11.22 13.77
C ILE A 478 0.23 -10.67 12.89
N GLY A 479 0.97 -9.69 13.40
CA GLY A 479 2.10 -9.08 12.69
C GLY A 479 3.14 -10.12 12.22
N PRO A 480 3.97 -9.76 11.22
CA PRO A 480 4.97 -10.68 10.64
C PRO A 480 6.07 -11.11 11.61
N HIS A 481 6.14 -10.51 12.81
CA HIS A 481 7.19 -10.75 13.78
C HIS A 481 6.62 -10.77 15.21
N PRO A 482 7.12 -11.64 16.13
CA PRO A 482 6.62 -11.73 17.52
C PRO A 482 6.88 -10.47 18.36
N GLY A 483 7.72 -9.56 17.88
CA GLY A 483 7.97 -8.25 18.49
C GLY A 483 6.83 -7.25 18.37
N PHE A 484 5.75 -7.60 17.66
CA PHE A 484 4.49 -6.86 17.60
C PHE A 484 3.73 -7.00 18.93
N LEU A 485 4.22 -6.30 19.94
CA LEU A 485 3.72 -6.34 21.30
C LEU A 485 3.33 -4.93 21.77
N CYS A 486 2.30 -4.85 22.60
CA CYS A 486 2.07 -3.66 23.40
C CYS A 486 3.09 -3.57 24.56
N PRO A 487 3.11 -2.47 25.33
CA PRO A 487 4.00 -2.34 26.50
C PRO A 487 3.75 -3.32 27.65
N GLU A 488 2.60 -3.99 27.65
CA GLU A 488 2.27 -5.09 28.57
C GLU A 488 2.60 -6.47 27.99
N GLU A 489 3.35 -6.54 26.87
CA GLU A 489 3.74 -7.78 26.19
C GLU A 489 2.59 -8.62 25.62
N HIS A 490 1.39 -8.06 25.51
CA HIS A 490 0.33 -8.68 24.75
C HIS A 490 0.61 -8.54 23.24
N ILE A 491 0.37 -9.62 22.50
CA ILE A 491 0.51 -9.64 21.05
C ILE A 491 -0.55 -8.76 20.41
N LEU A 492 -0.14 -7.99 19.40
CA LEU A 492 -1.05 -7.17 18.61
C LEU A 492 -1.70 -8.03 17.52
N HIS A 493 -3.03 -7.99 17.46
CA HIS A 493 -3.81 -8.62 16.41
C HIS A 493 -4.23 -7.57 15.39
N TYR A 494 -4.15 -7.91 14.12
CA TYR A 494 -4.68 -7.08 13.05
C TYR A 494 -6.21 -7.23 13.03
N ALA A 495 -6.91 -6.14 13.31
CA ALA A 495 -8.36 -6.15 13.44
C ALA A 495 -8.97 -4.79 13.10
N ASP A 496 -10.27 -4.80 12.80
CA ASP A 496 -11.08 -3.60 12.76
C ASP A 496 -11.27 -3.05 14.19
N SER A 497 -10.32 -2.21 14.61
CA SER A 497 -10.40 -1.46 15.86
C SER A 497 -11.59 -0.52 15.91
N CYS A 498 -12.07 -0.02 14.76
CA CYS A 498 -13.19 0.92 14.72
C CYS A 498 -14.50 0.23 15.13
N SER A 499 -14.74 -0.99 14.66
CA SER A 499 -15.88 -1.81 15.12
C SER A 499 -15.80 -2.13 16.62
N TYR A 500 -14.60 -2.44 17.14
CA TYR A 500 -14.41 -2.63 18.58
C TYR A 500 -14.72 -1.34 19.37
N TYR A 501 -14.20 -0.20 18.93
CA TYR A 501 -14.43 1.08 19.60
C TYR A 501 -15.89 1.50 19.57
N GLU A 502 -16.59 1.32 18.46
CA GLU A 502 -18.04 1.51 18.37
C GLU A 502 -18.78 0.63 19.39
N SER A 503 -18.40 -0.66 19.52
CA SER A 503 -19.05 -1.60 20.45
C SER A 503 -18.95 -1.20 21.92
N ILE A 504 -17.98 -0.36 22.28
CA ILE A 504 -17.81 0.18 23.64
C ILE A 504 -18.16 1.67 23.74
N GLY A 505 -18.90 2.21 22.76
CA GLY A 505 -19.40 3.60 22.76
C GLY A 505 -18.32 4.66 22.51
N LYS A 506 -17.21 4.31 21.86
CA LYS A 506 -16.14 5.23 21.44
C LYS A 506 -16.26 5.59 19.95
N PRO A 507 -15.62 6.69 19.49
CA PRO A 507 -15.62 7.07 18.08
C PRO A 507 -15.08 5.96 17.16
N LYS A 508 -15.56 5.92 15.91
CA LYS A 508 -15.05 5.05 14.81
C LYS A 508 -13.68 5.51 14.29
N SER A 509 -12.76 5.76 15.21
CA SER A 509 -11.40 6.12 14.92
C SER A 509 -10.52 5.78 16.11
N PHE A 510 -9.23 5.63 15.84
CA PHE A 510 -8.23 5.38 16.87
C PHE A 510 -7.07 6.36 16.71
N MET A 511 -6.37 6.63 17.80
CA MET A 511 -5.12 7.39 17.76
C MET A 511 -3.97 6.39 17.81
N CYS A 512 -3.16 6.34 16.75
CA CYS A 512 -2.01 5.46 16.71
C CYS A 512 -1.03 5.78 17.85
N ASN A 513 -0.68 4.80 18.68
CA ASN A 513 0.26 4.97 19.77
C ASN A 513 1.69 5.31 19.28
N GLY A 514 2.05 4.83 18.08
CA GLY A 514 3.38 5.01 17.48
C GLY A 514 3.64 6.38 16.82
N CYS A 515 2.64 6.96 16.13
CA CYS A 515 2.80 8.25 15.43
C CYS A 515 1.88 9.37 15.92
N LYS A 516 0.97 9.09 16.88
CA LYS A 516 -0.03 10.01 17.43
C LYS A 516 -1.05 10.56 16.43
N LEU A 517 -1.11 10.02 15.21
CA LEU A 517 -2.12 10.38 14.22
C LEU A 517 -3.42 9.61 14.44
N THR A 518 -4.55 10.31 14.27
CA THR A 518 -5.88 9.70 14.27
C THR A 518 -6.16 9.04 12.92
N LYS A 519 -6.65 7.80 12.96
CA LYS A 519 -6.92 6.96 11.78
C LYS A 519 -8.31 6.32 11.92
N ALA A 520 -8.93 5.99 10.80
CA ALA A 520 -10.26 5.36 10.72
C ALA A 520 -10.21 4.10 9.82
N GLU A 521 -9.11 3.36 9.93
CA GLU A 521 -8.83 2.13 9.19
C GLU A 521 -8.65 0.95 10.17
N GLU A 522 -8.44 -0.25 9.65
CA GLU A 522 -7.99 -1.38 10.45
C GLU A 522 -6.56 -1.15 10.97
N CYS A 523 -6.21 -1.78 12.09
CA CYS A 523 -4.88 -1.60 12.67
C CYS A 523 -4.42 -2.81 13.48
N PHE A 524 -3.17 -2.74 13.94
CA PHE A 524 -2.66 -3.67 14.93
C PHE A 524 -3.11 -3.23 16.32
N HIS A 525 -4.08 -3.96 16.85
CA HIS A 525 -4.79 -3.62 18.07
C HIS A 525 -4.47 -4.62 19.19
N CYS A 526 -4.29 -4.11 20.41
CA CYS A 526 -4.36 -4.88 21.65
C CYS A 526 -5.63 -4.53 22.41
N ARG A 527 -6.59 -5.46 22.44
CA ARG A 527 -7.87 -5.29 23.16
C ARG A 527 -7.70 -5.05 24.65
N LYS A 528 -6.75 -5.74 25.29
CA LYS A 528 -6.50 -5.64 26.74
C LYS A 528 -5.97 -4.27 27.16
N CYS A 529 -5.12 -3.66 26.32
CA CYS A 529 -4.44 -2.42 26.64
C CYS A 529 -5.03 -1.19 25.93
N CYS A 530 -5.95 -1.39 24.97
CA CYS A 530 -6.37 -0.36 24.02
C CYS A 530 -5.14 0.33 23.39
N PHE A 531 -4.21 -0.49 22.90
CA PHE A 531 -3.01 -0.05 22.20
C PHE A 531 -3.20 -0.30 20.71
N ASP A 532 -3.00 0.73 19.90
CA ASP A 532 -3.21 0.70 18.46
C ASP A 532 -1.95 1.14 17.71
N LEU A 533 -1.61 0.41 16.65
CA LEU A 533 -0.53 0.76 15.74
C LEU A 533 -1.06 0.77 14.30
N CYS A 534 -1.01 1.94 13.65
CA CYS A 534 -1.41 2.07 12.25
C CYS A 534 -0.46 1.31 11.32
N ASN A 535 -0.92 1.07 10.08
CA ASN A 535 -0.18 0.28 9.08
C ASN A 535 1.22 0.86 8.80
N ASP A 536 1.35 2.18 8.65
CA ASP A 536 2.66 2.83 8.42
C ASP A 536 3.67 2.56 9.56
N CYS A 537 3.21 2.62 10.81
CA CYS A 537 4.07 2.36 11.96
C CYS A 537 4.38 0.87 12.12
N ALA A 538 3.42 0.00 11.83
CA ALA A 538 3.61 -1.44 11.79
C ALA A 538 4.66 -1.84 10.74
N ASP A 539 4.62 -1.23 9.55
CA ASP A 539 5.60 -1.49 8.49
C ASP A 539 7.01 -1.09 8.89
N SER A 540 7.16 0.11 9.46
CA SER A 540 8.44 0.57 9.98
C SER A 540 8.95 -0.38 11.08
N LEU A 541 8.08 -0.77 12.01
CA LEU A 541 8.44 -1.71 13.06
C LEU A 541 8.85 -3.08 12.50
N ALA A 542 8.11 -3.65 11.55
CA ALA A 542 8.46 -4.93 10.92
C ALA A 542 9.83 -4.88 10.22
N LEU A 543 10.11 -3.80 9.51
CA LEU A 543 11.37 -3.59 8.80
C LEU A 543 12.56 -3.63 9.78
N HIS A 544 12.47 -2.88 10.87
CA HIS A 544 13.55 -2.77 11.86
C HIS A 544 13.64 -3.96 12.82
N LEU A 545 12.55 -4.72 13.01
CA LEU A 545 12.60 -5.99 13.74
C LEU A 545 13.23 -7.12 12.91
N SER A 546 13.18 -7.03 11.58
CA SER A 546 13.72 -8.06 10.68
C SER A 546 15.13 -7.73 10.17
N SER A 547 15.57 -6.47 10.28
CA SER A 547 16.92 -6.08 9.89
C SER A 547 17.90 -6.25 11.06
N PRO A 548 19.16 -6.63 10.81
CA PRO A 548 20.22 -6.34 11.78
C PRO A 548 20.19 -4.84 12.09
N TYR A 549 20.23 -4.48 13.38
CA TYR A 549 20.12 -3.11 13.85
C TYR A 549 21.21 -2.24 13.21
N THR A 550 20.85 -1.41 12.22
CA THR A 550 21.81 -0.51 11.56
C THR A 550 21.86 0.85 12.22
N LYS A 551 20.75 1.29 12.82
CA LYS A 551 20.70 2.58 13.52
C LYS A 551 21.46 2.52 14.84
N LYS A 552 22.25 3.56 15.05
CA LYS A 552 23.07 3.79 16.23
C LYS A 552 22.70 5.11 16.87
N CYS A 553 22.88 5.21 18.18
CA CYS A 553 22.83 6.49 18.88
C CYS A 553 24.07 7.34 18.56
N GLU A 554 24.12 8.56 19.09
CA GLU A 554 25.24 9.49 18.94
C GLU A 554 26.60 8.94 19.42
N ASN A 555 26.59 7.95 20.31
CA ASN A 555 27.79 7.27 20.83
C ASN A 555 28.09 5.94 20.12
N ASP A 556 27.57 5.72 18.91
CA ASP A 556 27.80 4.52 18.09
C ASP A 556 27.25 3.19 18.68
N HIS A 557 26.47 3.23 19.77
CA HIS A 557 25.76 2.05 20.29
C HIS A 557 24.52 1.72 19.45
N LEU A 558 24.29 0.43 19.20
CA LEU A 558 23.13 -0.06 18.46
C LEU A 558 21.82 0.22 19.19
N LEU A 559 20.82 0.75 18.46
CA LEU A 559 19.47 0.89 18.98
C LEU A 559 18.71 -0.43 18.88
N ARG A 560 18.01 -0.82 19.95
CA ARG A 560 17.19 -2.04 19.99
C ARG A 560 15.74 -1.70 20.27
N TRP A 561 14.83 -2.40 19.62
CA TRP A 561 13.42 -2.27 19.93
C TRP A 561 13.15 -2.72 21.37
N ASN A 562 12.58 -1.83 22.17
CA ASN A 562 12.13 -2.09 23.52
C ASN A 562 10.65 -1.68 23.61
N ASN A 563 9.76 -2.67 23.64
CA ASN A 563 8.31 -2.42 23.73
C ASN A 563 7.90 -1.80 25.08
N LYS A 564 8.77 -1.84 26.09
CA LYS A 564 8.57 -1.31 27.45
C LYS A 564 9.29 0.01 27.69
N SER A 565 9.89 0.67 26.69
CA SER A 565 10.71 1.88 26.92
C SER A 565 10.00 2.95 27.74
N SER A 566 8.72 3.21 27.47
CA SER A 566 7.95 4.17 28.27
C SER A 566 7.91 3.84 29.77
N LYS A 567 7.95 2.56 30.17
CA LYS A 567 7.97 2.14 31.59
C LYS A 567 9.33 2.30 32.26
N ASN A 568 10.41 2.44 31.50
CA ASN A 568 11.75 2.59 32.05
C ASN A 568 12.01 3.99 32.62
N TYR A 569 11.15 4.96 32.30
CA TYR A 569 11.29 6.35 32.72
C TYR A 569 10.30 6.73 33.82
N SER A 570 10.73 7.62 34.71
CA SER A 570 9.87 8.21 35.75
C SER A 570 8.73 8.98 35.08
N GLY A 571 7.50 8.47 35.20
CA GLY A 571 6.31 9.06 34.58
C GLY A 571 5.69 8.22 33.45
N GLY A 572 6.29 7.08 33.09
CA GLY A 572 5.66 6.18 32.12
C GLY A 572 5.67 6.71 30.68
N ALA A 573 6.65 7.55 30.33
CA ALA A 573 6.83 8.13 29.01
C ALA A 573 8.30 8.40 28.69
N TYR A 574 8.66 8.32 27.40
CA TYR A 574 9.99 8.74 26.89
C TYR A 574 9.83 9.92 25.94
N SER A 575 10.90 10.72 25.75
CA SER A 575 10.98 11.74 24.71
C SER A 575 11.80 11.19 23.55
N CYS A 576 11.32 11.35 22.32
CA CYS A 576 12.08 10.95 21.13
C CYS A 576 13.25 11.92 20.93
N ASN A 577 14.47 11.41 20.85
CA ASN A 577 15.67 12.23 20.61
C ASN A 577 15.68 12.91 19.22
N GLU A 578 14.90 12.41 18.26
CA GLU A 578 14.83 12.96 16.89
C GLU A 578 13.77 14.06 16.72
N CYS A 579 12.55 13.86 17.23
CA CYS A 579 11.45 14.83 17.07
C CYS A 579 11.08 15.60 18.35
N GLY A 580 11.64 15.22 19.50
CA GLY A 580 11.33 15.81 20.80
C GLY A 580 9.94 15.44 21.37
N GLU A 581 9.06 14.80 20.60
CA GLU A 581 7.73 14.41 21.07
C GLU A 581 7.79 13.42 22.23
N ILE A 582 6.81 13.53 23.14
CA ILE A 582 6.69 12.66 24.32
C ILE A 582 5.72 11.53 24.04
N PHE A 583 6.18 10.31 24.28
CA PHE A 583 5.45 9.08 24.00
C PHE A 583 5.19 8.29 25.28
N SER A 584 3.92 8.10 25.62
CA SER A 584 3.46 7.21 26.69
C SER A 584 2.81 5.95 26.14
N LYS A 585 2.91 4.85 26.90
CA LYS A 585 2.33 3.54 26.56
C LYS A 585 2.71 3.06 25.15
N VAL A 586 3.97 3.23 24.75
CA VAL A 586 4.53 2.70 23.50
C VAL A 586 6.01 2.39 23.70
N GLY A 587 6.54 1.50 22.86
CA GLY A 587 7.97 1.20 22.80
C GLY A 587 8.74 2.19 21.96
N SER A 588 10.07 2.12 22.04
CA SER A 588 11.00 2.89 21.23
C SER A 588 12.14 2.00 20.75
N PHE A 589 12.92 2.53 19.82
CA PHE A 589 14.26 2.01 19.55
C PHE A 589 15.22 2.69 20.51
N ASN A 590 15.64 1.93 21.52
CA ASN A 590 16.33 2.39 22.70
C ASN A 590 17.81 1.96 22.69
N CYS A 591 18.69 2.90 23.05
CA CYS A 591 20.01 2.59 23.57
C CYS A 591 19.94 2.59 25.10
N ALA A 592 20.06 1.42 25.72
CA ALA A 592 20.02 1.29 27.17
C ALA A 592 21.19 2.01 27.86
N GLU A 593 22.34 2.12 27.20
CA GLU A 593 23.55 2.73 27.75
C GLU A 593 23.47 4.27 27.78
N CYS A 594 22.90 4.86 26.73
CA CYS A 594 22.83 6.32 26.58
C CYS A 594 21.47 6.90 26.98
N SER A 595 20.48 6.07 27.30
CA SER A 595 19.08 6.50 27.46
C SER A 595 18.59 7.29 26.24
N TYR A 596 18.94 6.80 25.04
CA TYR A 596 18.63 7.43 23.76
C TYR A 596 17.49 6.67 23.09
N ASP A 597 16.37 7.34 22.83
CA ASP A 597 15.14 6.76 22.29
C ASP A 597 14.72 7.39 20.97
N ILE A 598 14.51 6.56 19.95
CA ILE A 598 13.87 6.97 18.70
C ILE A 598 12.47 6.37 18.63
N CYS A 599 11.47 7.21 18.33
CA CYS A 599 10.10 6.73 18.11
C CYS A 599 9.99 5.97 16.77
N ILE A 600 8.99 5.09 16.64
CA ILE A 600 8.79 4.27 15.43
C ILE A 600 8.76 5.13 14.15
N ARG A 601 8.10 6.29 14.20
CA ARG A 601 7.95 7.19 13.05
C ARG A 601 9.29 7.72 12.53
N ASP A 602 10.23 8.02 13.40
CA ASP A 602 11.51 8.64 13.03
C ASP A 602 12.60 7.61 12.70
N MET A 603 12.31 6.31 12.83
CA MET A 603 13.26 5.26 12.48
C MET A 603 13.58 5.16 10.99
N ASN A 604 12.75 5.73 10.12
CA ASN A 604 12.98 5.72 8.67
C ASN A 604 13.55 7.04 8.13
N LYS A 605 13.73 8.05 8.99
CA LYS A 605 14.45 9.29 8.65
C LYS A 605 15.95 9.03 8.69
#